data_AF-A0A811U567-F1
#
_entry.id   AF-A0A811U567-F1
#
_cell.length_a   1.000
_cell.length_b   1.000
_cell.length_c   1.000
_cell.angle_alpha   90.00
_cell.angle_beta   90.00
_cell.angle_gamma   90.00
#
_symmetry.space_group_name_H-M   'P 1'
#
loop_
_entity.id
_entity.type
_entity.pdbx_description
1 polymer ?
#
loop_
_entity_poly.entity_id
_entity_poly.type
_entity_poly.pdbx_seq_one_letter_code
_entity_poly.pdbx_strand_id
1 'polypeptide(L)'
;MKLHFVNTKDNVDKLTAKAYATALGITVPYELPEDVADVCENLLHEAICPLYATEDVVYDFRFYVDNHYPEIPATIELNLVDEDNEVIVCFSASIRVHKGTGSGSGLKSKDSPF
;
A
#
# COMPACT_ATOMS: atom_id res chain seq x y z
N MET A 1 2.63 -7.62 2.28
CA MET A 1 4.05 -7.27 2.49
C MET A 1 4.12 -6.59 3.84
N LYS A 2 5.11 -6.91 4.69
CA LYS A 2 5.25 -6.25 5.99
C LYS A 2 6.28 -5.15 5.88
N LEU A 3 5.88 -3.92 6.22
CA LEU A 3 6.75 -2.75 6.20
C LEU A 3 7.06 -2.37 7.64
N HIS A 4 8.33 -2.56 8.02
CA HIS A 4 8.85 -2.16 9.32
C HIS A 4 9.42 -0.75 9.18
N PHE A 5 8.99 0.17 10.02
CA PHE A 5 9.52 1.52 10.04
C PHE A 5 9.51 2.13 11.44
N VAL A 6 10.46 3.04 11.66
CA VAL A 6 10.48 3.88 12.85
C VAL A 6 9.84 5.21 12.50
N ASN A 7 8.78 5.58 13.21
CA ASN A 7 8.10 6.85 13.03
C ASN A 7 9.01 8.02 13.46
N THR A 8 8.94 9.15 12.75
CA THR A 8 9.85 10.29 12.95
C THR A 8 9.15 11.55 13.47
N LYS A 9 7.82 11.54 13.56
CA LYS A 9 6.98 12.69 13.96
C LYS A 9 6.06 12.30 15.12
N ASP A 10 5.85 13.23 16.06
CA ASP A 10 4.92 13.02 17.17
C ASP A 10 3.48 13.37 16.79
N ASN A 11 2.51 12.69 17.40
CA ASN A 11 1.08 12.90 17.23
C ASN A 11 0.60 12.73 15.79
N VAL A 12 1.07 11.70 15.10
CA VAL A 12 0.56 11.34 13.77
C VAL A 12 -0.77 10.61 13.95
N ASP A 13 -1.89 11.35 13.92
CA ASP A 13 -3.23 10.81 14.09
C ASP A 13 -3.71 10.03 12.85
N LYS A 14 -3.21 10.38 11.67
CA LYS A 14 -3.56 9.76 10.40
C LYS A 14 -2.32 9.51 9.57
N LEU A 15 -2.24 8.33 8.98
CA LEU A 15 -1.17 7.99 8.05
C LEU A 15 -1.78 7.28 6.85
N THR A 16 -1.55 7.83 5.66
CA THR A 16 -2.12 7.36 4.39
C THR A 16 -1.02 6.84 3.48
N ALA A 17 -1.18 5.62 2.96
CA ALA A 17 -0.30 5.06 1.97
C ALA A 17 -0.66 5.58 0.56
N LYS A 18 0.34 6.07 -0.17
CA LYS A 18 0.25 6.47 -1.59
C LYS A 18 1.22 5.63 -2.40
N ALA A 19 0.70 4.85 -3.34
CA ALA A 19 1.52 3.99 -4.19
C ALA A 19 1.74 4.60 -5.57
N TYR A 20 2.93 4.38 -6.12
CA TYR A 20 3.30 4.75 -7.48
C TYR A 20 3.97 3.56 -8.15
N ALA A 21 3.57 3.27 -9.39
CA ALA A 21 4.13 2.18 -10.18
C ALA A 21 4.96 2.76 -11.32
N THR A 22 6.20 2.31 -11.44
CA THR A 22 7.10 2.64 -12.55
C THR A 22 7.34 1.42 -13.42
N ALA A 23 7.01 1.49 -14.70
CA ALA A 23 7.32 0.45 -15.68
C ALA A 23 7.65 1.09 -17.03
N LEU A 24 8.61 0.52 -17.78
CA LEU A 24 9.06 1.05 -19.07
C LEU A 24 9.47 2.54 -19.04
N GLY A 25 9.98 3.00 -17.89
CA GLY A 25 10.38 4.41 -17.69
C GLY A 25 9.22 5.38 -17.44
N ILE A 26 7.98 4.89 -17.31
CA ILE A 26 6.80 5.70 -17.00
C ILE A 26 6.37 5.42 -15.56
N THR A 27 6.17 6.47 -14.77
CA THR A 27 5.65 6.41 -13.40
C THR A 27 4.21 6.91 -13.37
N VAL A 28 3.32 6.13 -12.80
CA VAL A 28 1.90 6.47 -12.64
C VAL A 28 1.46 6.27 -11.18
N PRO A 29 0.51 7.07 -10.66
CA PRO A 29 -0.13 6.78 -9.39
C PRO A 29 -0.86 5.43 -9.47
N TYR A 30 -0.77 4.63 -8.42
CA TYR A 30 -1.53 3.41 -8.25
C TYR A 30 -2.55 3.63 -7.15
N GLU A 31 -3.84 3.64 -7.51
CA GLU A 31 -4.93 3.84 -6.56
C GLU A 31 -5.05 2.61 -5.65
N LEU A 32 -4.89 2.84 -4.35
CA LEU A 32 -5.12 1.82 -3.33
C LEU A 32 -6.58 1.86 -2.89
N PRO A 33 -7.20 0.70 -2.59
CA PRO A 33 -8.45 0.67 -1.84
C PRO A 33 -8.35 1.47 -0.54
N GLU A 34 -9.42 2.15 -0.13
CA GLU A 34 -9.41 3.01 1.07
C GLU A 34 -8.98 2.24 2.32
N ASP A 35 -9.44 1.00 2.48
CA ASP A 35 -9.09 0.13 3.59
C ASP A 35 -7.63 -0.30 3.58
N VAL A 36 -6.96 -0.33 2.42
CA VAL A 36 -5.52 -0.58 2.33
C VAL A 36 -4.75 0.72 2.54
N ALA A 37 -5.24 1.84 2.00
CA ALA A 37 -4.57 3.13 2.07
C ALA A 37 -4.50 3.68 3.51
N ASP A 38 -5.46 3.36 4.37
CA ASP A 38 -5.41 3.69 5.80
C ASP A 38 -4.36 2.85 6.52
N VAL A 39 -3.21 3.45 6.84
CA VAL A 39 -2.12 2.72 7.49
C VAL A 39 -2.47 2.39 8.93
N CYS A 40 -3.14 3.30 9.64
CA CYS A 40 -3.48 3.17 11.05
C CYS A 40 -4.35 1.94 11.32
N GLU A 41 -5.32 1.66 10.44
CA GLU A 41 -6.21 0.49 10.52
C GLU A 41 -5.52 -0.85 10.19
N ASN A 42 -4.30 -0.81 9.64
CA ASN A 42 -3.55 -1.99 9.18
C ASN A 42 -2.21 -2.18 9.88
N LEU A 43 -2.01 -1.51 11.01
CA LEU A 43 -0.86 -1.76 11.87
C LEU A 43 -0.98 -3.13 12.55
N LEU A 44 0.15 -3.82 12.65
CA LEU A 44 0.25 -5.09 13.36
C LEU A 44 0.70 -4.85 14.81
N HIS A 45 0.62 -5.92 15.61
CA HIS A 45 1.14 -5.96 16.98
C HIS A 45 0.49 -4.94 17.94
N GLU A 46 -0.81 -4.69 17.74
CA GLU A 46 -1.61 -3.78 18.59
C GLU A 46 -1.14 -2.32 18.57
N ALA A 47 -0.27 -1.95 17.63
CA ALA A 47 0.05 -0.55 17.36
C ALA A 47 -1.20 0.16 16.80
N ILE A 48 -1.45 1.37 17.29
CA ILE A 48 -2.61 2.19 16.93
C ILE A 48 -2.17 3.64 16.84
N CYS A 49 -2.85 4.43 16.00
CA CYS A 49 -2.65 5.88 15.97
C CYS A 49 -3.31 6.54 17.22
N PRO A 50 -2.77 7.68 17.72
CA PRO A 50 -1.65 8.43 17.18
C PRO A 50 -0.30 7.74 17.35
N LEU A 51 0.55 7.84 16.32
CA LEU A 51 1.94 7.41 16.41
C LEU A 51 2.84 8.52 16.94
N TYR A 52 3.87 8.13 17.69
CA TYR A 52 4.87 9.02 18.27
C TYR A 52 6.24 8.80 17.65
N ALA A 53 7.09 9.82 17.71
CA ALA A 53 8.44 9.70 17.21
C ALA A 53 9.17 8.57 17.93
N THR A 54 10.02 7.85 17.20
CA THR A 54 10.80 6.69 17.65
C THR A 54 10.04 5.39 17.86
N GLU A 55 8.72 5.36 17.67
CA GLU A 55 7.95 4.11 17.67
C GLU A 55 8.31 3.24 16.47
N ASP A 56 8.67 1.99 16.71
CA ASP A 56 8.89 0.97 15.68
C ASP A 56 7.56 0.24 15.43
N VAL A 57 7.01 0.41 14.23
CA VAL A 57 5.69 -0.11 13.86
C VAL A 57 5.78 -0.94 12.59
N VAL A 58 4.78 -1.81 12.43
CA VAL A 58 4.70 -2.72 11.28
C VAL A 58 3.38 -2.55 10.58
N TYR A 59 3.41 -2.07 9.34
CA TYR A 59 2.24 -1.96 8.49
C TYR A 59 2.08 -3.22 7.63
N ASP A 60 0.91 -3.86 7.67
CA ASP A 60 0.57 -4.99 6.80
C ASP A 60 0.03 -4.50 5.45
N PHE A 61 0.93 -4.11 4.57
CA PHE A 61 0.57 -3.66 3.23
C PHE A 61 0.10 -4.81 2.33
N ARG A 62 -1.22 -4.93 2.12
CA ARG A 62 -1.84 -5.95 1.26
C ARG A 62 -2.22 -5.37 -0.09
N PHE A 63 -1.26 -5.39 -0.99
CA PHE A 63 -1.42 -4.95 -2.36
C PHE A 63 -1.92 -6.10 -3.26
N TYR A 64 -3.00 -5.86 -4.01
CA TYR A 64 -3.53 -6.80 -5.01
C TYR A 64 -3.00 -6.44 -6.41
N VAL A 65 -2.57 -7.45 -7.17
CA VAL A 65 -2.21 -7.32 -8.58
C VAL A 65 -3.36 -7.90 -9.41
N ASP A 66 -4.03 -7.05 -10.18
CA ASP A 66 -5.09 -7.48 -11.08
C ASP A 66 -4.56 -8.32 -12.25
N ASN A 67 -5.34 -9.31 -12.68
CA ASN A 67 -5.01 -10.22 -13.78
C ASN A 67 -4.87 -9.52 -15.14
N HIS A 68 -5.44 -8.33 -15.30
CA HIS A 68 -5.30 -7.53 -16.51
C HIS A 68 -3.91 -6.88 -16.65
N TYR A 69 -3.12 -6.83 -15.58
CA TYR A 69 -1.76 -6.31 -15.66
C TYR A 69 -0.83 -7.26 -16.44
N PRO A 70 -0.02 -6.75 -17.38
CA PRO A 70 0.87 -7.56 -18.18
C PRO A 70 2.05 -8.09 -17.34
N GLU A 71 2.67 -9.17 -17.80
CA GLU A 71 3.92 -9.66 -17.19
C GLU A 71 5.09 -8.74 -17.54
N ILE A 72 5.53 -7.94 -16.57
CA ILE A 72 6.55 -6.92 -16.79
C ILE A 72 7.32 -6.63 -15.49
N PRO A 73 8.62 -6.30 -15.55
CA PRO A 73 9.28 -5.67 -14.41
C PRO A 73 8.65 -4.31 -14.11
N ALA A 74 8.47 -4.02 -12.83
CA ALA A 74 8.00 -2.73 -12.36
C ALA A 74 8.70 -2.37 -11.04
N THR A 75 8.74 -1.09 -10.71
CA THR A 75 9.13 -0.60 -9.38
C THR A 75 7.89 -0.02 -8.72
N ILE A 76 7.57 -0.48 -7.51
CA ILE A 76 6.55 0.12 -6.67
C ILE A 76 7.25 1.05 -5.69
N GLU A 77 6.86 2.31 -5.68
CA GLU A 77 7.17 3.27 -4.62
C GLU A 77 5.94 3.44 -3.73
N LEU A 78 6.14 3.44 -2.42
CA LEU A 78 5.10 3.60 -1.43
C LEU A 78 5.49 4.72 -0.46
N ASN A 79 4.69 5.77 -0.45
CA ASN A 79 4.86 6.92 0.42
C ASN A 79 3.81 6.86 1.52
N LEU A 80 4.23 6.83 2.78
CA LEU A 80 3.35 6.98 3.93
C LEU A 80 3.34 8.46 4.30
N VAL A 81 2.18 9.09 4.15
CA VAL A 81 2.01 10.53 4.36
C VAL A 81 1.05 10.83 5.50
N ASP A 82 1.32 11.87 6.26
CA ASP A 82 0.44 12.32 7.34
C ASP A 82 -0.72 13.21 6.82
N GLU A 83 -1.49 13.79 7.74
CA GLU A 83 -2.61 14.69 7.44
C GLU A 83 -2.22 15.97 6.68
N ASP A 84 -0.97 16.42 6.82
CA ASP A 84 -0.42 17.58 6.11
C ASP A 84 0.14 17.20 4.73
N ASN A 85 0.04 15.92 4.34
CA ASN A 85 0.69 15.32 3.17
C ASN A 85 2.23 15.35 3.22
N GLU A 86 2.81 15.43 4.42
CA GLU A 86 4.25 15.28 4.62
C GLU A 86 4.63 13.79 4.53
N VAL A 87 5.69 13.46 3.79
CA VAL A 87 6.17 12.08 3.67
C VAL A 87 6.94 11.71 4.92
N ILE A 88 6.38 10.80 5.73
CA ILE A 88 7.03 10.26 6.92
C ILE A 88 8.02 9.15 6.53
N VAL A 89 7.60 8.26 5.61
CA VAL A 89 8.42 7.15 5.12
C VAL A 89 8.18 6.93 3.62
N CYS A 90 9.25 6.64 2.89
CA CYS A 90 9.21 6.22 1.49
C CYS A 90 9.91 4.87 1.33
N PHE A 91 9.20 3.90 0.77
CA PHE A 91 9.73 2.59 0.40
C PHE A 91 9.72 2.41 -1.11
N SER A 92 10.72 1.69 -1.65
CA SER A 92 10.69 1.25 -3.04
C SER A 92 11.03 -0.23 -3.16
N ALA A 93 10.34 -0.92 -4.05
CA ALA A 93 10.54 -2.34 -4.31
C ALA A 93 10.48 -2.62 -5.82
N SER A 94 11.54 -3.23 -6.34
CA SER A 94 11.54 -3.79 -7.70
C SER A 94 10.81 -5.13 -7.70
N ILE A 95 9.75 -5.23 -8.50
CA ILE A 95 8.92 -6.42 -8.64
C ILE A 95 8.92 -6.90 -10.09
N ARG A 96 8.45 -8.13 -10.30
CA ARG A 96 8.07 -8.64 -11.61
C ARG A 96 6.64 -9.14 -11.53
N VAL A 97 5.78 -8.59 -12.37
CA VAL A 97 4.40 -9.05 -12.50
C VAL A 97 4.39 -10.38 -13.26
N HIS A 98 3.63 -11.34 -12.75
CA HIS A 98 3.41 -12.64 -13.36
C HIS A 98 1.90 -12.88 -13.48
N LYS A 99 1.47 -13.57 -14.54
CA LYS A 99 0.06 -14.00 -14.63
C LYS A 99 -0.22 -15.01 -13.53
N GLY A 100 -1.32 -14.80 -12.81
CA GLY A 100 -1.83 -15.80 -11.89
C GLY A 100 -2.25 -17.05 -12.65
N THR A 101 -1.79 -18.23 -12.21
CA THR A 101 -2.28 -19.52 -12.70
C THR A 101 -3.64 -19.85 -12.05
N GLY A 102 -4.64 -19.02 -12.29
CA GLY A 102 -6.00 -19.23 -11.79
C GLY A 102 -6.69 -20.38 -12.53
N SER A 103 -6.58 -21.61 -12.03
CA SER A 103 -7.52 -22.68 -12.35
C SER A 103 -8.79 -22.50 -11.50
N GLY A 104 -9.92 -22.14 -12.15
CA GLY A 104 -11.26 -22.35 -11.59
C GLY A 104 -12.14 -21.11 -11.35
N SER A 105 -12.97 -20.82 -12.35
CA SER A 105 -14.40 -20.56 -12.24
C SER A 105 -14.94 -19.44 -11.33
N GLY A 106 -15.52 -18.42 -11.97
CA GLY A 106 -16.70 -17.75 -11.45
C GLY A 106 -16.66 -16.23 -11.59
N LEU A 107 -17.23 -15.71 -12.68
CA LEU A 107 -17.93 -14.44 -12.63
C LEU A 107 -18.88 -14.47 -11.41
N LYS A 108 -18.64 -13.60 -10.45
CA LYS A 108 -19.74 -12.87 -9.82
C LYS A 108 -19.45 -11.40 -9.97
N SER A 109 -20.02 -10.83 -11.04
CA SER A 109 -20.64 -9.52 -10.96
C SER A 109 -21.48 -9.48 -9.68
N LYS A 110 -20.96 -8.81 -8.65
CA LYS A 110 -21.82 -8.29 -7.59
C LYS A 110 -22.32 -6.96 -8.13
N ASP A 111 -23.51 -7.02 -8.71
CA ASP A 111 -24.35 -5.85 -8.89
C ASP A 111 -24.45 -5.12 -7.55
N SER A 112 -24.13 -3.83 -7.57
CA SER A 112 -24.57 -2.89 -6.56
C SER A 112 -26.11 -2.93 -6.51
N PRO A 113 -26.69 -3.05 -5.30
CA PRO A 113 -27.56 -1.96 -4.89
C PRO A 113 -27.40 -1.68 -3.40
N PHE A 114 -26.78 -0.55 -3.07
CA PHE A 114 -27.20 0.49 -2.10
C PHE A 114 -26.06 1.49 -1.99
#